data_AF-M0ZZ79-F1
#
_entry.id   AF-M0ZZ79-F1
#
_cell.length_a   1.000
_cell.length_b   1.000
_cell.length_c   1.000
_cell.angle_alpha   90.00
_cell.angle_beta   90.00
_cell.angle_gamma   90.00
#
_symmetry.space_group_name_H-M   'P 1'
#
loop_
_entity.id
_entity.type
_entity.pdbx_description
1 polymer ?
#
loop_
_entity_poly.entity_id
_entity_poly.type
_entity_poly.pdbx_seq_one_letter_code
_entity_poly.pdbx_strand_id
1 'polypeptide(L)'
;MLGGMVMSPVLEASSDELVLPCEPEPDTETESYPAAESETKADSESKAEKVGDPINVSSSSEIGSFNRNDQNLTYEADAYSENGVIQLTKNGLNFSIGRATYSKTLYLYDNTSGNVTDFSTHFSFGINSDGRNLYADGLTFFLAPAGSVIPDKHFAAGEGLGLASDNRQYSWRNHHFVAVEFDIYTNSYDPPGDHVGVDINSMQSVDHVTWFSSIPNGTKTDAWISYNSISKNLSVVFTGFQKQGNTTVTVLQNLSYNLDLREYLPEWVTFGFSGATGNFTAIHTIYSWNFTSSLKYNDNITDPDVPLPNPVPDPDIPLPGPVPEDTSSKNKSGLVKIRTPINLKHSLYI
;
A
#
# COMPACT_ATOMS: atom_id res chain seq x y z
N MET A 1 8.02 44.95 -43.98
CA MET A 1 8.92 44.01 -44.68
C MET A 1 8.49 42.62 -44.24
N LEU A 2 7.82 41.86 -45.11
CA LEU A 2 8.39 40.67 -45.80
C LEU A 2 9.15 39.76 -44.82
N GLY A 3 8.82 38.50 -44.58
CA GLY A 3 8.03 37.50 -45.32
C GLY A 3 8.69 36.13 -45.04
N GLY A 4 8.00 35.01 -45.26
CA GLY A 4 8.66 33.69 -45.19
C GLY A 4 7.79 32.55 -44.69
N MET A 5 6.91 32.09 -45.58
CA MET A 5 6.11 30.89 -45.52
C MET A 5 6.98 29.66 -45.84
N VAL A 6 6.85 28.55 -45.10
CA VAL A 6 7.22 27.22 -45.62
C VAL A 6 6.16 26.21 -45.15
N MET A 7 5.53 25.56 -46.11
CA MET A 7 4.54 24.49 -45.96
C MET A 7 5.19 23.11 -46.08
N SER A 8 4.66 22.15 -45.30
CA SER A 8 4.31 20.75 -45.66
C SER A 8 5.45 19.74 -45.98
N PRO A 9 5.28 18.43 -45.71
CA PRO A 9 4.06 17.67 -46.03
C PRO A 9 3.45 16.76 -44.97
N VAL A 10 2.14 16.63 -45.17
CA VAL A 10 1.19 15.62 -44.71
C VAL A 10 1.63 14.22 -45.16
N LEU A 11 1.54 13.24 -44.27
CA LEU A 11 1.49 11.82 -44.62
C LEU A 11 0.07 11.33 -44.32
N GLU A 12 -0.73 11.20 -45.38
CA GLU A 12 -1.91 10.34 -45.41
C GLU A 12 -1.44 8.90 -45.64
N ALA A 13 -1.94 7.97 -44.83
CA ALA A 13 -1.98 6.56 -45.17
C ALA A 13 -3.41 6.07 -44.96
N SER A 14 -4.05 5.82 -46.10
CA SER A 14 -5.30 5.07 -46.26
C SER A 14 -5.09 3.63 -45.79
N SER A 15 -6.11 3.07 -45.14
CA SER A 15 -6.32 1.62 -45.16
C SER A 15 -7.82 1.35 -45.25
N ASP A 16 -8.16 0.69 -46.34
CA ASP A 16 -9.49 0.38 -46.82
C ASP A 16 -10.34 -0.48 -45.88
N GLU A 17 -11.63 -0.21 -46.01
CA GLU A 17 -12.79 -0.93 -45.54
C GLU A 17 -12.86 -2.37 -46.11
N LEU A 18 -13.04 -3.36 -45.25
CA LEU A 18 -13.59 -4.67 -45.63
C LEU A 18 -14.63 -5.09 -44.59
N VAL A 19 -15.89 -4.76 -44.90
CA VAL A 19 -17.09 -5.35 -44.31
C VAL A 19 -17.53 -6.50 -45.19
N LEU A 20 -17.71 -7.70 -44.65
CA LEU A 20 -18.83 -8.57 -45.04
C LEU A 20 -19.24 -9.51 -43.89
N PRO A 21 -20.55 -9.85 -43.80
CA PRO A 21 -21.19 -10.43 -42.62
C PRO A 21 -21.41 -11.95 -42.77
N CYS A 22 -21.74 -12.63 -41.67
CA CYS A 22 -22.52 -13.86 -41.73
C CYS A 22 -23.38 -14.00 -40.47
N GLU A 23 -24.68 -13.81 -40.66
CA GLU A 23 -25.75 -14.18 -39.73
C GLU A 23 -26.29 -15.60 -40.02
N PRO A 24 -27.16 -16.17 -39.16
CA PRO A 24 -27.15 -17.58 -38.76
C PRO A 24 -28.34 -18.42 -39.32
N GLU A 25 -28.65 -19.53 -38.62
CA GLU A 25 -29.84 -20.41 -38.63
C GLU A 25 -29.71 -21.75 -39.41
N PRO A 26 -30.57 -22.79 -39.17
CA PRO A 26 -31.57 -22.99 -38.10
C PRO A 26 -31.69 -24.42 -37.49
N ASP A 27 -32.55 -24.50 -36.45
CA ASP A 27 -33.52 -25.54 -36.08
C ASP A 27 -33.08 -26.96 -35.64
N THR A 28 -33.57 -27.41 -34.48
CA THR A 28 -34.78 -28.26 -34.42
C THR A 28 -35.27 -28.56 -32.99
N GLU A 29 -36.51 -28.11 -32.78
CA GLU A 29 -37.66 -28.80 -32.19
C GLU A 29 -37.68 -29.34 -30.74
N THR A 30 -38.74 -28.84 -30.10
CA THR A 30 -39.45 -29.22 -28.89
C THR A 30 -40.13 -30.58 -28.96
N GLU A 31 -40.14 -31.35 -27.87
CA GLU A 31 -41.25 -32.25 -27.54
C GLU A 31 -41.57 -32.25 -26.04
N SER A 32 -42.88 -32.27 -25.75
CA SER A 32 -43.52 -32.11 -24.44
C SER A 32 -44.19 -33.41 -23.97
N TYR A 33 -43.98 -33.77 -22.69
CA TYR A 33 -44.79 -34.49 -21.67
C TYR A 33 -45.82 -35.59 -22.07
N PRO A 34 -45.97 -36.65 -21.25
CA PRO A 34 -46.89 -36.59 -20.10
C PRO A 34 -46.44 -37.29 -18.80
N ALA A 35 -47.14 -36.96 -17.72
CA ALA A 35 -46.98 -37.45 -16.35
C ALA A 35 -47.64 -38.81 -16.09
N ALA A 36 -47.13 -39.56 -15.10
CA ALA A 36 -47.89 -40.47 -14.24
C ALA A 36 -47.13 -40.78 -12.93
N GLU A 37 -47.90 -40.87 -11.85
CA GLU A 37 -47.51 -41.02 -10.45
C GLU A 37 -47.07 -42.45 -10.07
N SER A 38 -46.21 -42.58 -9.04
CA SER A 38 -46.52 -43.22 -7.74
C SER A 38 -45.30 -43.84 -7.03
N GLU A 39 -45.17 -43.42 -5.76
CA GLU A 39 -44.81 -44.19 -4.56
C GLU A 39 -43.39 -44.76 -4.28
N THR A 40 -42.88 -44.27 -3.14
CA THR A 40 -42.23 -44.98 -2.00
C THR A 40 -40.69 -45.04 -1.86
N LYS A 41 -40.23 -44.21 -0.90
CA LYS A 41 -39.52 -44.56 0.35
C LYS A 41 -37.97 -44.61 0.36
N ALA A 42 -37.46 -43.95 1.40
CA ALA A 42 -36.24 -44.17 2.20
C ALA A 42 -35.07 -43.18 2.01
N ASP A 43 -34.87 -42.41 3.09
CA ASP A 43 -33.60 -42.05 3.73
C ASP A 43 -32.43 -41.52 2.89
N SER A 44 -32.21 -40.21 2.97
CA SER A 44 -30.99 -39.68 3.58
C SER A 44 -31.12 -38.17 3.78
N GLU A 45 -30.96 -37.71 5.02
CA GLU A 45 -30.68 -36.31 5.30
C GLU A 45 -29.30 -35.99 4.69
N SER A 46 -29.29 -35.36 3.52
CA SER A 46 -28.09 -34.67 3.04
C SER A 46 -27.88 -33.47 3.95
N LYS A 47 -26.90 -33.59 4.83
CA LYS A 47 -26.31 -32.47 5.57
C LYS A 47 -25.86 -31.46 4.51
N ALA A 48 -26.59 -30.36 4.36
CA ALA A 48 -26.11 -29.23 3.58
C ALA A 48 -24.80 -28.79 4.23
N GLU A 49 -23.70 -29.06 3.54
CA GLU A 49 -22.40 -28.53 3.90
C GLU A 49 -22.52 -27.01 3.80
N LYS A 50 -22.38 -26.37 4.95
CA LYS A 50 -22.45 -24.93 5.09
C LYS A 50 -21.34 -24.37 4.20
N VAL A 51 -21.72 -23.78 3.06
CA VAL A 51 -20.83 -22.97 2.22
C VAL A 51 -20.05 -22.08 3.16
N GLY A 52 -18.73 -22.25 3.18
CA GLY A 52 -17.84 -21.53 4.08
C GLY A 52 -18.05 -20.03 3.90
N ASP A 53 -18.10 -19.30 5.00
CA ASP A 53 -18.08 -17.84 4.98
C ASP A 53 -16.89 -17.37 4.10
N PRO A 54 -17.02 -16.28 3.31
CA PRO A 54 -15.98 -15.84 2.40
C PRO A 54 -14.64 -15.68 3.13
N ILE A 55 -13.56 -16.21 2.53
CA ILE A 55 -12.21 -16.10 3.08
C ILE A 55 -11.74 -14.65 2.90
N ASN A 56 -12.10 -13.79 3.85
CA ASN A 56 -11.46 -12.49 4.00
C ASN A 56 -10.07 -12.70 4.57
N VAL A 57 -9.03 -12.58 3.74
CA VAL A 57 -7.65 -12.47 4.24
C VAL A 57 -7.45 -11.03 4.69
N SER A 58 -7.65 -10.78 5.98
CA SER A 58 -7.34 -9.50 6.60
C SER A 58 -5.93 -9.53 7.21
N SER A 59 -5.14 -8.50 6.93
CA SER A 59 -3.87 -8.24 7.60
C SER A 59 -4.00 -6.92 8.35
N SER A 60 -3.64 -6.91 9.62
CA SER A 60 -3.50 -5.70 10.42
C SER A 60 -2.09 -5.64 11.00
N SER A 61 -1.44 -4.49 10.86
CA SER A 61 -0.14 -4.20 11.46
C SER A 61 -0.28 -2.96 12.31
N GLU A 62 -0.29 -3.15 13.63
CA GLU A 62 -0.07 -2.07 14.58
C GLU A 62 1.44 -1.94 14.77
N ILE A 63 2.04 -0.91 14.17
CA ILE A 63 3.48 -0.68 14.28
C ILE A 63 3.72 0.15 15.56
N GLY A 64 3.62 -0.55 16.69
CA GLY A 64 3.77 0.02 18.02
C GLY A 64 5.24 0.22 18.42
N SER A 65 5.62 1.46 18.71
CA SER A 65 6.98 1.94 19.03
C SER A 65 8.03 1.58 17.98
N PHE A 66 8.43 2.57 17.19
CA PHE A 66 9.46 2.40 16.16
C PHE A 66 10.82 2.16 16.83
N ASN A 67 11.14 0.89 17.06
CA ASN A 67 12.42 0.49 17.63
C ASN A 67 13.44 0.37 16.51
N ARG A 68 14.70 0.74 16.80
CA ARG A 68 15.80 0.67 15.82
C ARG A 68 16.02 -0.75 15.25
N ASN A 69 15.60 -1.77 16.00
CA ASN A 69 15.72 -3.18 15.63
C ASN A 69 14.41 -3.79 15.12
N ASP A 70 13.39 -2.98 14.82
CA ASP A 70 12.15 -3.46 14.25
C ASP A 70 12.39 -3.99 12.83
N GLN A 71 12.35 -5.32 12.68
CA GLN A 71 12.53 -5.98 11.39
C GLN A 71 11.32 -5.83 10.46
N ASN A 72 10.24 -5.22 10.94
CA ASN A 72 9.07 -4.91 10.12
C ASN A 72 9.25 -3.64 9.29
N LEU A 73 10.32 -2.87 9.49
CA LEU A 73 10.58 -1.63 8.77
C LEU A 73 11.94 -1.64 8.09
N THR A 74 11.98 -1.10 6.87
CA THR A 74 13.21 -0.80 6.13
C THR A 74 13.37 0.71 6.03
N TYR A 75 14.59 1.19 6.26
CA TYR A 75 14.93 2.61 6.17
C TYR A 75 15.91 2.82 5.02
N GLU A 76 15.66 3.83 4.20
CA GLU A 76 16.51 4.22 3.07
C GLU A 76 17.05 5.64 3.25
N ALA A 77 18.26 5.85 2.72
CA ALA A 77 18.99 7.11 2.74
C ALA A 77 19.11 7.72 4.15
N ASP A 78 18.52 8.89 4.39
CA ASP A 78 18.63 9.59 5.67
C ASP A 78 17.56 9.20 6.68
N ALA A 79 16.60 8.35 6.32
CA ALA A 79 15.57 7.92 7.26
C ALA A 79 16.16 7.04 8.36
N TYR A 80 15.67 7.21 9.60
CA TYR A 80 16.08 6.40 10.73
C TYR A 80 15.00 6.37 11.81
N SER A 81 15.08 5.38 12.71
CA SER A 81 14.31 5.37 13.95
C SER A 81 15.16 5.81 15.12
N GLU A 82 14.59 6.67 15.97
CA GLU A 82 15.17 7.10 17.23
C GLU A 82 14.05 7.44 18.23
N ASN A 83 14.22 7.08 19.50
CA ASN A 83 13.26 7.41 20.57
C ASN A 83 11.80 7.00 20.29
N GLY A 84 11.59 5.89 19.59
CA GLY A 84 10.26 5.39 19.28
C GLY A 84 9.52 6.15 18.17
N VAL A 85 10.22 7.04 17.44
CA VAL A 85 9.71 7.76 16.26
C VAL A 85 10.50 7.40 15.00
N ILE A 86 9.92 7.60 13.83
CA ILE A 86 10.66 7.59 12.55
C ILE A 86 10.99 9.04 12.20
N GLN A 87 12.25 9.30 11.88
CA GLN A 87 12.70 10.52 11.22
C GLN A 87 12.90 10.21 9.75
N LEU A 88 12.19 10.92 8.87
CA LEU A 88 12.34 10.78 7.42
C LEU A 88 13.50 11.64 6.88
N THR A 89 13.84 12.72 7.60
CA THR A 89 14.90 13.66 7.21
C THR A 89 15.85 13.91 8.38
N LYS A 90 17.11 14.24 8.08
CA LYS A 90 18.10 14.68 9.08
C LYS A 90 17.88 16.16 9.42
N ASN A 91 17.89 16.46 10.71
CA ASN A 91 17.78 17.84 11.17
C ASN A 91 18.95 18.69 10.66
N GLY A 92 18.64 19.85 10.07
CA GLY A 92 19.60 20.84 9.62
C GLY A 92 20.39 20.47 8.35
N LEU A 93 20.05 19.36 7.68
CA LEU A 93 20.69 18.95 6.44
C LEU A 93 19.84 19.39 5.24
N ASN A 94 20.40 20.24 4.38
CA ASN A 94 19.79 20.56 3.08
C ASN A 94 19.79 19.34 2.18
N PHE A 95 18.76 19.21 1.34
CA PHE A 95 18.63 18.06 0.43
C PHE A 95 18.63 16.70 1.15
N SER A 96 18.21 16.68 2.43
CA SER A 96 17.99 15.43 3.14
C SER A 96 16.77 14.73 2.56
N ILE A 97 16.87 13.41 2.43
CA ILE A 97 15.85 12.55 1.84
C ILE A 97 15.85 11.20 2.55
N GLY A 98 14.68 10.67 2.83
CA GLY A 98 14.56 9.32 3.37
C GLY A 98 13.22 8.66 3.07
N ARG A 99 13.23 7.33 3.13
CA ARG A 99 12.00 6.51 3.11
C ARG A 99 12.00 5.51 4.26
N ALA A 100 10.83 5.27 4.82
CA ALA A 100 10.59 4.20 5.76
C ALA A 100 9.42 3.35 5.26
N THR A 101 9.70 2.07 4.94
CA THR A 101 8.74 1.17 4.30
C THR A 101 8.47 -0.05 5.16
N TYR A 102 7.26 -0.60 5.07
CA TYR A 102 6.96 -1.89 5.69
C TYR A 102 7.70 -3.00 4.94
N SER A 103 8.31 -3.93 5.68
CA SER A 103 9.20 -4.94 5.10
C SER A 103 8.47 -6.00 4.27
N LYS A 104 7.17 -6.23 4.52
CA LYS A 104 6.34 -7.12 3.70
C LYS A 104 5.62 -6.33 2.62
N THR A 105 5.52 -6.93 1.45
CA THR A 105 4.75 -6.40 0.33
C THR A 105 3.26 -6.60 0.54
N LEU A 106 2.46 -5.67 0.02
CA LEU A 106 1.01 -5.80 -0.08
C LEU A 106 0.65 -6.44 -1.43
N TYR A 107 -0.18 -7.48 -1.40
CA TYR A 107 -0.85 -7.99 -2.60
C TYR A 107 -2.04 -7.07 -2.91
N LEU A 108 -1.85 -6.17 -3.86
CA LEU A 108 -2.77 -5.08 -4.16
C LEU A 108 -3.99 -5.56 -4.96
N TYR A 109 -3.79 -6.47 -5.90
CA TYR A 109 -4.88 -7.06 -6.68
C TYR A 109 -4.44 -8.40 -7.27
N ASP A 110 -5.42 -9.22 -7.63
CA ASP A 110 -5.24 -10.46 -8.37
C ASP A 110 -5.70 -10.26 -9.82
N ASN A 111 -4.76 -10.41 -10.76
CA ASN A 111 -5.07 -10.21 -12.18
C ASN A 111 -6.02 -11.28 -12.75
N THR A 112 -6.11 -12.46 -12.13
CA THR A 112 -6.97 -13.56 -12.58
C THR A 112 -8.43 -13.32 -12.19
N SER A 113 -8.68 -13.02 -10.92
CA SER A 113 -10.04 -12.77 -10.43
C SER A 113 -10.50 -11.32 -10.62
N GLY A 114 -9.58 -10.39 -10.86
CA GLY A 114 -9.84 -8.96 -10.93
C GLY A 114 -10.11 -8.31 -9.57
N ASN A 115 -10.02 -9.07 -8.46
CA ASN A 115 -10.23 -8.58 -7.11
C ASN A 115 -9.11 -7.63 -6.68
N VAL A 116 -9.48 -6.55 -6.00
CA VAL A 116 -8.55 -5.52 -5.51
C VAL A 116 -8.67 -5.41 -4.00
N THR A 117 -7.53 -5.23 -3.34
CA THR A 117 -7.44 -5.12 -1.89
C THR A 117 -7.92 -3.76 -1.42
N ASP A 118 -8.90 -3.77 -0.51
CA ASP A 118 -9.23 -2.59 0.29
C ASP A 118 -8.13 -2.38 1.33
N PHE A 119 -7.81 -1.12 1.63
CA PHE A 119 -6.92 -0.81 2.73
C PHE A 119 -7.37 0.43 3.50
N SER A 120 -6.92 0.52 4.74
CA SER A 120 -6.95 1.74 5.53
C SER A 120 -5.67 1.87 6.34
N THR A 121 -5.20 3.11 6.50
CA THR A 121 -4.03 3.45 7.29
C THR A 121 -4.35 4.67 8.13
N HIS A 122 -3.81 4.67 9.35
CA HIS A 122 -3.83 5.83 10.25
C HIS A 122 -2.41 6.07 10.74
N PHE A 123 -1.97 7.31 10.67
CA PHE A 123 -0.69 7.71 11.22
C PHE A 123 -0.78 9.10 11.84
N SER A 124 0.02 9.30 12.89
CA SER A 124 0.28 10.62 13.43
C SER A 124 1.69 11.05 13.03
N PHE A 125 1.85 12.27 12.55
CA PHE A 125 3.13 12.82 12.12
C PHE A 125 3.31 14.27 12.58
N GLY A 126 4.49 14.84 12.38
CA GLY A 126 4.75 16.25 12.56
C GLY A 126 5.83 16.72 11.59
N ILE A 127 5.63 17.92 11.05
CA ILE A 127 6.62 18.62 10.25
C ILE A 127 6.98 19.89 11.00
N ASN A 128 8.23 20.01 11.43
CA ASN A 128 8.68 21.09 12.30
C ASN A 128 9.80 21.90 11.65
N SER A 129 9.57 23.19 11.42
CA SER A 129 10.59 24.12 10.93
C SER A 129 11.34 24.85 12.04
N ASP A 130 11.15 24.48 13.32
CA ASP A 130 11.76 25.11 14.49
C ASP A 130 11.49 26.63 14.55
N GLY A 131 10.22 27.01 14.36
CA GLY A 131 9.77 28.41 14.42
C GLY A 131 10.10 29.23 13.17
N ARG A 132 10.70 28.65 12.13
CA ARG A 132 11.00 29.35 10.86
C ARG A 132 9.76 29.48 9.99
N ASN A 133 9.61 30.62 9.32
CA ASN A 133 8.54 30.86 8.35
C ASN A 133 8.92 30.48 6.90
N LEU A 134 10.19 30.10 6.68
CA LEU A 134 10.66 29.53 5.43
C LEU A 134 11.05 28.08 5.70
N TYR A 135 10.36 27.15 5.04
CA TYR A 135 10.46 25.72 5.26
C TYR A 135 10.15 24.99 3.96
N ALA A 136 10.62 23.75 3.86
CA ALA A 136 10.41 22.84 2.75
C ALA A 136 10.81 21.40 3.16
N ASP A 137 10.45 20.34 2.43
CA ASP A 137 9.58 20.33 1.24
C ASP A 137 8.28 19.60 1.53
N GLY A 138 8.32 18.47 2.25
CA GLY A 138 7.12 17.75 2.64
C GLY A 138 7.38 16.28 2.92
N LEU A 139 6.30 15.53 3.05
CA LEU A 139 6.31 14.08 3.16
C LEU A 139 5.17 13.45 2.39
N THR A 140 5.26 12.14 2.15
CA THR A 140 4.18 11.37 1.53
C THR A 140 3.90 10.09 2.29
N PHE A 141 2.66 9.59 2.18
CA PHE A 141 2.38 8.16 2.28
C PHE A 141 2.22 7.61 0.86
N PHE A 142 2.96 6.57 0.49
CA PHE A 142 3.01 6.09 -0.89
C PHE A 142 2.80 4.57 -1.01
N LEU A 143 2.32 4.17 -2.18
CA LEU A 143 2.38 2.82 -2.73
C LEU A 143 3.23 2.86 -4.00
N ALA A 144 4.16 1.91 -4.15
CA ALA A 144 5.02 1.77 -5.32
C ALA A 144 5.28 0.28 -5.61
N PRO A 145 5.78 -0.11 -6.80
CA PRO A 145 6.16 -1.50 -7.08
C PRO A 145 6.99 -2.12 -5.95
N ALA A 146 6.73 -3.39 -5.65
CA ALA A 146 7.48 -4.14 -4.66
C ALA A 146 8.99 -4.03 -4.93
N GLY A 147 9.76 -3.64 -3.91
CA GLY A 147 11.21 -3.43 -4.04
C GLY A 147 11.61 -2.13 -4.74
N SER A 148 10.67 -1.20 -4.97
CA SER A 148 10.99 0.19 -5.33
C SER A 148 12.02 0.76 -4.36
N VAL A 149 12.95 1.57 -4.88
CA VAL A 149 14.01 2.29 -4.14
C VAL A 149 13.92 3.78 -4.47
N ILE A 150 14.51 4.64 -3.65
CA ILE A 150 14.67 6.07 -3.98
C ILE A 150 15.32 6.21 -5.38
N PRO A 151 14.67 6.88 -6.36
CA PRO A 151 15.30 7.23 -7.63
C PRO A 151 16.49 8.15 -7.35
N ASP A 152 17.64 7.95 -8.00
CA ASP A 152 18.91 8.69 -7.77
C ASP A 152 18.89 9.73 -6.63
N LYS A 153 19.47 9.34 -5.49
CA LYS A 153 19.47 10.10 -4.22
C LYS A 153 19.83 11.59 -4.32
N HIS A 154 20.54 12.01 -5.38
CA HIS A 154 20.90 13.41 -5.58
C HIS A 154 19.77 14.26 -6.18
N PHE A 155 18.84 13.63 -6.90
CA PHE A 155 17.80 14.31 -7.65
C PHE A 155 16.40 14.06 -7.07
N ALA A 156 16.22 13.09 -6.17
CA ALA A 156 14.90 12.83 -5.59
C ALA A 156 14.58 13.60 -4.31
N ALA A 157 15.52 14.37 -3.76
CA ALA A 157 15.26 15.28 -2.65
C ALA A 157 14.41 16.50 -3.11
N GLY A 158 14.15 17.45 -2.20
CA GLY A 158 13.32 18.61 -2.48
C GLY A 158 11.93 18.22 -3.00
N GLU A 159 11.53 18.83 -4.11
CA GLU A 159 10.25 18.59 -4.81
C GLU A 159 10.01 17.13 -5.22
N GLY A 160 11.05 16.30 -5.31
CA GLY A 160 10.91 14.88 -5.64
C GLY A 160 10.35 14.02 -4.52
N LEU A 161 10.35 14.51 -3.27
CA LEU A 161 9.90 13.84 -2.04
C LEU A 161 10.35 12.36 -1.90
N GLY A 162 11.45 11.97 -2.54
CA GLY A 162 11.94 10.59 -2.60
C GLY A 162 11.16 9.62 -3.47
N LEU A 163 10.24 10.12 -4.30
CA LEU A 163 9.42 9.34 -5.25
C LEU A 163 9.74 9.63 -6.71
N ALA A 164 10.13 10.87 -7.04
CA ALA A 164 10.47 11.31 -8.40
C ALA A 164 11.80 12.07 -8.42
N SER A 165 12.40 12.26 -9.61
CA SER A 165 13.60 13.09 -9.77
C SER A 165 13.25 14.52 -10.20
N ASP A 166 13.87 15.51 -9.57
CA ASP A 166 13.71 16.98 -9.74
C ASP A 166 13.72 17.45 -11.21
N ASN A 167 14.52 16.82 -12.06
CA ASN A 167 14.67 17.19 -13.46
C ASN A 167 13.67 16.51 -14.41
N ARG A 168 12.79 15.65 -13.87
CA ARG A 168 11.88 14.79 -14.64
C ARG A 168 10.52 14.69 -13.94
N GLN A 169 9.85 15.84 -13.84
CA GLN A 169 8.45 16.02 -13.41
C GLN A 169 7.42 15.17 -14.20
N TYR A 170 7.86 14.47 -15.25
CA TYR A 170 7.06 13.53 -16.03
C TYR A 170 7.60 12.12 -15.87
N SER A 171 6.73 11.20 -15.45
CA SER A 171 6.99 9.77 -15.32
C SER A 171 8.04 9.25 -16.31
N TRP A 172 9.12 8.69 -15.78
CA TRP A 172 9.74 7.59 -16.50
C TRP A 172 8.78 6.40 -16.43
N ARG A 173 8.72 5.63 -17.52
CA ARG A 173 7.99 4.35 -17.63
C ARG A 173 8.31 3.30 -16.54
N ASN A 174 9.16 3.63 -15.56
CA ASN A 174 9.71 2.72 -14.57
C ASN A 174 9.60 3.21 -13.11
N HIS A 175 9.02 4.40 -12.83
CA HIS A 175 8.84 4.88 -11.44
C HIS A 175 7.36 5.06 -11.14
N HIS A 176 6.67 3.93 -11.09
CA HIS A 176 5.25 3.90 -10.78
C HIS A 176 5.02 4.17 -9.30
N PHE A 177 4.12 5.10 -8.99
CA PHE A 177 3.67 5.32 -7.62
C PHE A 177 2.30 5.97 -7.58
N VAL A 178 1.60 5.73 -6.48
CA VAL A 178 0.46 6.53 -6.04
C VAL A 178 0.78 7.01 -4.64
N ALA A 179 0.65 8.31 -4.39
CA ALA A 179 0.96 8.88 -3.09
C ALA A 179 -0.10 9.87 -2.63
N VAL A 180 -0.17 10.05 -1.31
CA VAL A 180 -0.82 11.19 -0.68
C VAL A 180 0.31 12.05 -0.11
N GLU A 181 0.47 13.24 -0.66
CA GLU A 181 1.48 14.21 -0.24
C GLU A 181 0.93 15.18 0.83
N PHE A 182 1.80 15.58 1.74
CA PHE A 182 1.64 16.70 2.64
C PHE A 182 2.77 17.68 2.32
N ASP A 183 2.48 18.59 1.39
CA ASP A 183 3.44 19.52 0.81
C ASP A 183 3.43 20.84 1.59
N ILE A 184 4.62 21.31 1.93
CA ILE A 184 4.85 22.54 2.70
C ILE A 184 5.67 23.56 1.90
N TYR A 185 5.90 23.33 0.61
CA TYR A 185 6.64 24.23 -0.25
C TYR A 185 5.99 24.34 -1.64
N THR A 186 5.58 25.55 -2.01
CA THR A 186 4.94 25.78 -3.31
C THR A 186 5.97 25.82 -4.46
N ASN A 187 6.08 24.74 -5.25
CA ASN A 187 6.76 24.75 -6.55
C ASN A 187 5.89 25.41 -7.63
N SER A 188 6.41 25.51 -8.86
CA SER A 188 5.74 26.24 -9.95
C SER A 188 4.41 25.61 -10.41
N TYR A 189 4.19 24.33 -10.09
CA TYR A 189 3.00 23.57 -10.48
C TYR A 189 2.00 23.41 -9.32
N ASP A 190 2.36 23.85 -8.12
CA ASP A 190 1.55 23.67 -6.91
C ASP A 190 0.54 24.78 -6.69
N PRO A 191 -0.53 24.50 -5.95
CA PRO A 191 -1.40 25.54 -5.42
C PRO A 191 -0.65 26.46 -4.43
N PRO A 192 -1.16 27.67 -4.19
CA PRO A 192 -0.54 28.58 -3.23
C PRO A 192 -0.68 28.08 -1.78
N GLY A 193 0.46 27.99 -1.09
CA GLY A 193 0.55 27.60 0.32
C GLY A 193 0.58 26.09 0.52
N ASP A 194 0.71 25.66 1.78
CA ASP A 194 0.76 24.24 2.14
C ASP A 194 -0.53 23.50 1.70
N HIS A 195 -0.38 22.29 1.17
CA HIS A 195 -1.50 21.49 0.65
C HIS A 195 -1.36 20.01 0.97
N VAL A 196 -2.47 19.30 0.85
CA VAL A 196 -2.51 17.84 0.77
C VAL A 196 -2.97 17.47 -0.64
N GLY A 197 -2.21 16.59 -1.29
CA GLY A 197 -2.42 16.21 -2.69
C GLY A 197 -2.53 14.69 -2.88
N VAL A 198 -3.14 14.27 -3.98
CA VAL A 198 -3.06 12.90 -4.50
C VAL A 198 -2.17 12.91 -5.75
N ASP A 199 -1.13 12.09 -5.72
CA ASP A 199 -0.11 12.02 -6.76
C ASP A 199 -0.18 10.68 -7.48
N ILE A 200 -0.08 10.72 -8.81
CA ILE A 200 -0.09 9.52 -9.65
C ILE A 200 1.03 9.62 -10.67
N ASN A 201 2.12 8.89 -10.44
CA ASN A 201 3.33 8.85 -11.30
C ASN A 201 3.94 10.23 -11.60
N SER A 202 3.64 11.24 -10.79
CA SER A 202 4.01 12.64 -10.96
C SER A 202 3.89 13.34 -9.61
N MET A 203 4.79 14.28 -9.31
CA MET A 203 4.69 15.15 -8.11
C MET A 203 3.71 16.31 -8.30
N GLN A 204 3.22 16.54 -9.52
CA GLN A 204 2.07 17.41 -9.70
C GLN A 204 0.81 16.62 -9.35
N SER A 205 0.18 16.96 -8.23
CA SER A 205 -1.02 16.27 -7.74
C SER A 205 -2.18 16.38 -8.74
N VAL A 206 -2.91 15.27 -8.92
CA VAL A 206 -4.11 15.20 -9.78
C VAL A 206 -5.33 15.83 -9.11
N ASP A 207 -5.32 15.94 -7.79
CA ASP A 207 -6.28 16.67 -6.98
C ASP A 207 -5.63 17.09 -5.65
N HIS A 208 -6.06 18.21 -5.08
CA HIS A 208 -5.45 18.77 -3.88
C HIS A 208 -6.43 19.62 -3.08
N VAL A 209 -6.05 19.90 -1.82
CA VAL A 209 -6.76 20.86 -0.97
C VAL A 209 -5.75 21.63 -0.11
N THR A 210 -5.99 22.92 0.12
CA THR A 210 -5.19 23.73 1.06
C THR A 210 -5.18 23.08 2.43
N TRP A 211 -4.01 22.95 3.04
CA TRP A 211 -3.85 22.42 4.39
C TRP A 211 -3.68 23.55 5.39
N PHE A 212 -4.49 23.55 6.45
CA PHE A 212 -4.30 24.46 7.58
C PHE A 212 -3.18 23.92 8.48
N SER A 213 -1.95 23.97 7.99
CA SER A 213 -0.79 23.42 8.67
C SER A 213 -0.36 24.27 9.88
N SER A 214 0.56 23.73 10.69
CA SER A 214 1.20 24.44 11.82
C SER A 214 2.68 24.08 11.87
N ILE A 215 3.36 24.27 10.74
CA ILE A 215 4.76 23.86 10.51
C ILE A 215 5.74 24.50 11.48
N PRO A 216 5.69 25.82 11.77
CA PRO A 216 6.62 26.44 12.71
C PRO A 216 6.53 25.89 14.14
N ASN A 217 5.38 25.34 14.52
CA ASN A 217 5.15 24.79 15.85
C ASN A 217 5.33 23.26 15.89
N GLY A 218 5.58 22.60 14.76
CA GLY A 218 5.69 21.14 14.69
C GLY A 218 4.46 20.41 15.22
N THR A 219 3.27 21.00 15.06
CA THR A 219 2.06 20.46 15.70
C THR A 219 1.74 19.08 15.14
N LYS A 220 1.50 18.11 16.03
CA LYS A 220 1.17 16.74 15.64
C LYS A 220 -0.12 16.73 14.83
N THR A 221 -0.04 16.13 13.66
CA THR A 221 -1.14 15.98 12.69
C THR A 221 -1.51 14.51 12.59
N ASP A 222 -2.80 14.21 12.60
CA ASP A 222 -3.34 12.88 12.33
C ASP A 222 -3.89 12.80 10.91
N ALA A 223 -3.63 11.69 10.23
CA ALA A 223 -4.13 11.41 8.89
C ALA A 223 -4.68 9.98 8.78
N TRP A 224 -5.86 9.85 8.18
CA TRP A 224 -6.53 8.61 7.84
C TRP A 224 -6.67 8.52 6.33
N ILE A 225 -6.11 7.47 5.74
CA ILE A 225 -6.27 7.19 4.31
C ILE A 225 -6.99 5.86 4.19
N SER A 226 -8.04 5.80 3.38
CA SER A 226 -8.73 4.56 3.04
C SER A 226 -8.94 4.45 1.54
N TYR A 227 -8.83 3.23 1.04
CA TYR A 227 -9.15 2.89 -0.33
C TYR A 227 -10.26 1.85 -0.36
N ASN A 228 -11.33 2.16 -1.09
CA ASN A 228 -12.42 1.25 -1.37
C ASN A 228 -12.32 0.80 -2.83
N SER A 229 -12.02 -0.48 -3.04
CA SER A 229 -11.85 -1.10 -4.36
C SER A 229 -13.12 -1.09 -5.22
N ILE A 230 -14.30 -1.19 -4.59
CA ILE A 230 -15.59 -1.26 -5.28
C ILE A 230 -15.93 0.10 -5.88
N SER A 231 -15.84 1.17 -5.07
CA SER A 231 -16.08 2.54 -5.54
C SER A 231 -14.84 3.18 -6.20
N LYS A 232 -13.70 2.48 -6.19
CA LYS A 232 -12.39 2.98 -6.66
C LYS A 232 -12.05 4.32 -6.03
N ASN A 233 -12.34 4.49 -4.75
CA ASN A 233 -12.23 5.78 -4.07
C ASN A 233 -11.11 5.74 -3.04
N LEU A 234 -10.14 6.63 -3.21
CA LEU A 234 -9.13 6.97 -2.22
C LEU A 234 -9.63 8.17 -1.42
N SER A 235 -9.88 7.98 -0.14
CA SER A 235 -10.35 9.01 0.78
C SER A 235 -9.26 9.34 1.78
N VAL A 236 -8.97 10.62 1.94
CA VAL A 236 -7.97 11.17 2.87
C VAL A 236 -8.70 12.09 3.83
N VAL A 237 -8.56 11.85 5.13
CA VAL A 237 -9.04 12.73 6.20
C VAL A 237 -7.85 13.10 7.06
N PHE A 238 -7.69 14.36 7.41
CA PHE A 238 -6.53 14.81 8.18
C PHE A 238 -6.86 16.02 9.05
N THR A 239 -6.07 16.24 10.09
CA THR A 239 -6.24 17.39 10.97
C THR A 239 -5.58 18.65 10.42
N GLY A 240 -6.27 19.78 10.52
CA GLY A 240 -5.74 21.12 10.29
C GLY A 240 -5.92 22.01 11.53
N PHE A 241 -5.30 23.19 11.52
CA PHE A 241 -5.21 24.13 12.63
C PHE A 241 -5.60 25.52 12.17
N GLN A 242 -6.79 25.98 12.58
CA GLN A 242 -7.29 27.29 12.22
C GLN A 242 -7.29 28.24 13.42
N LYS A 243 -7.01 29.52 13.18
CA LYS A 243 -7.20 30.56 14.17
C LYS A 243 -8.68 30.93 14.27
N GLN A 244 -9.22 30.88 15.48
CA GLN A 244 -10.53 31.40 15.84
C GLN A 244 -10.35 32.49 16.91
N GLY A 245 -10.25 33.74 16.46
CA GLY A 245 -9.90 34.86 17.35
C GLY A 245 -8.48 34.70 17.90
N ASN A 246 -8.37 34.60 19.23
CA ASN A 246 -7.09 34.46 19.94
C ASN A 246 -6.68 33.01 20.21
N THR A 247 -7.48 32.03 19.79
CA THR A 247 -7.18 30.60 19.99
C THR A 247 -6.98 29.89 18.65
N THR A 248 -6.19 28.82 18.66
CA THR A 248 -6.09 27.88 17.55
C THR A 248 -6.95 26.68 17.86
N VAL A 249 -7.77 26.26 16.90
CA VAL A 249 -8.60 25.06 17.01
C VAL A 249 -8.17 24.02 15.98
N THR A 250 -8.26 22.75 16.35
CA THR A 250 -8.09 21.64 15.42
C THR A 250 -9.38 21.41 14.65
N VAL A 251 -9.28 21.31 13.33
CA VAL A 251 -10.38 21.01 12.41
C VAL A 251 -10.06 19.74 11.62
N LEU A 252 -11.08 19.06 11.11
CA LEU A 252 -10.89 17.98 10.14
C LEU A 252 -11.02 18.53 8.73
N GLN A 253 -10.08 18.17 7.88
CA GLN A 253 -10.05 18.43 6.46
C GLN A 253 -10.09 17.08 5.72
N ASN A 254 -10.48 17.12 4.45
CA ASN A 254 -10.56 15.92 3.64
C ASN A 254 -10.28 16.20 2.17
N LEU A 255 -9.87 15.16 1.48
CA LEU A 255 -9.67 15.06 0.03
C LEU A 255 -10.11 13.67 -0.40
N SER A 256 -10.72 13.54 -1.57
CA SER A 256 -11.06 12.22 -2.10
C SER A 256 -10.89 12.20 -3.61
N TYR A 257 -10.30 11.13 -4.13
CA TYR A 257 -10.08 10.98 -5.56
C TYR A 257 -10.48 9.58 -6.01
N ASN A 258 -11.16 9.49 -7.15
CA ASN A 258 -11.51 8.21 -7.75
C ASN A 258 -10.39 7.76 -8.67
N LEU A 259 -9.71 6.66 -8.33
CA LEU A 259 -8.71 6.02 -9.18
C LEU A 259 -8.78 4.50 -9.09
N ASP A 260 -8.53 3.83 -10.22
CA ASP A 260 -8.28 2.39 -10.23
C ASP A 260 -6.79 2.14 -10.01
N LEU A 261 -6.40 1.65 -8.82
CA LEU A 261 -4.98 1.43 -8.51
C LEU A 261 -4.27 0.47 -9.49
N ARG A 262 -5.02 -0.42 -10.15
CA ARG A 262 -4.48 -1.37 -11.14
C ARG A 262 -3.97 -0.70 -12.42
N GLU A 263 -4.43 0.51 -12.70
CA GLU A 263 -3.97 1.27 -13.87
C GLU A 263 -2.55 1.83 -13.67
N TYR A 264 -2.09 1.92 -12.42
CA TYR A 264 -0.85 2.63 -12.07
C TYR A 264 0.16 1.78 -11.32
N LEU A 265 -0.27 0.71 -10.64
CA LEU A 265 0.58 -0.12 -9.78
C LEU A 265 0.49 -1.60 -10.17
N PRO A 266 1.55 -2.39 -9.95
CA PRO A 266 1.53 -3.85 -10.15
C PRO A 266 0.82 -4.58 -9.00
N GLU A 267 0.61 -5.89 -9.16
CA GLU A 267 -0.06 -6.76 -8.17
C GLU A 267 0.61 -6.75 -6.79
N TRP A 268 1.94 -6.57 -6.75
CA TRP A 268 2.71 -6.53 -5.50
C TRP A 268 3.35 -5.17 -5.30
N VAL A 269 3.03 -4.53 -4.18
CA VAL A 269 3.50 -3.19 -3.86
C VAL A 269 4.23 -3.12 -2.53
N THR A 270 5.20 -2.21 -2.45
CA THR A 270 5.76 -1.70 -1.20
C THR A 270 5.04 -0.41 -0.84
N PHE A 271 4.88 -0.17 0.46
CA PHE A 271 4.20 1.01 0.96
C PHE A 271 4.90 1.54 2.22
N GLY A 272 4.72 2.83 2.48
CA GLY A 272 5.35 3.49 3.61
C GLY A 272 5.37 5.00 3.44
N PHE A 273 6.36 5.63 4.04
CA PHE A 273 6.53 7.07 4.04
C PHE A 273 7.81 7.48 3.34
N SER A 274 7.77 8.62 2.67
CA SER A 274 8.94 9.33 2.19
C SER A 274 8.92 10.78 2.66
N GLY A 275 10.07 11.41 2.78
CA GLY A 275 10.15 12.82 3.11
C GLY A 275 11.45 13.42 2.61
N ALA A 276 11.40 14.70 2.26
CA ALA A 276 12.56 15.40 1.76
C ALA A 276 12.60 16.87 2.20
N THR A 277 13.78 17.43 2.02
CA THR A 277 14.08 18.85 2.18
C THR A 277 14.89 19.31 0.98
N GLY A 278 15.02 20.62 0.82
CA GLY A 278 15.76 21.28 -0.25
C GLY A 278 16.65 22.35 0.33
N ASN A 279 16.56 23.56 -0.21
CA ASN A 279 17.29 24.71 0.32
C ASN A 279 16.71 25.22 1.65
N PHE A 280 15.40 25.05 1.85
CA PHE A 280 14.76 25.18 3.15
C PHE A 280 14.54 23.79 3.74
N THR A 281 14.49 23.73 5.07
CA THR A 281 14.47 22.44 5.78
C THR A 281 13.40 22.41 6.84
N ALA A 282 12.81 21.25 7.03
CA ALA A 282 11.97 20.89 8.17
C ALA A 282 12.30 19.48 8.65
N ILE A 283 11.95 19.19 9.89
CA ILE A 283 12.09 17.87 10.50
C ILE A 283 10.78 17.11 10.27
N HIS A 284 10.84 15.99 9.57
CA HIS A 284 9.68 15.17 9.22
C HIS A 284 9.65 13.91 10.09
N THR A 285 8.74 13.88 11.06
CA THR A 285 8.65 12.82 12.07
C THR A 285 7.34 12.05 11.96
N ILE A 286 7.40 10.72 11.89
CA ILE A 286 6.24 9.84 12.08
C ILE A 286 6.23 9.33 13.52
N TYR A 287 5.14 9.59 14.25
CA TYR A 287 4.97 9.25 15.66
C TYR A 287 4.27 7.91 15.87
N SER A 288 3.37 7.54 14.97
CA SER A 288 2.62 6.28 15.02
C SER A 288 2.18 5.90 13.61
N TRP A 289 2.03 4.59 13.38
CA TRP A 289 1.52 4.08 12.11
C TRP A 289 0.76 2.76 12.33
N ASN A 290 -0.46 2.72 11.80
CA ASN A 290 -1.27 1.53 11.68
C ASN A 290 -1.69 1.34 10.23
N PHE A 291 -1.61 0.12 9.73
CA PHE A 291 -2.07 -0.25 8.40
C PHE A 291 -2.91 -1.52 8.47
N THR A 292 -4.04 -1.52 7.77
CA THR A 292 -4.91 -2.69 7.63
C THR A 292 -5.31 -2.87 6.18
N SER A 293 -5.31 -4.10 5.70
CA SER A 293 -5.78 -4.45 4.36
C SER A 293 -6.65 -5.69 4.38
N SER A 294 -7.60 -5.75 3.45
CA SER A 294 -8.46 -6.92 3.23
C SER A 294 -8.69 -7.13 1.74
N LEU A 295 -8.24 -8.28 1.21
CA LEU A 295 -8.64 -8.69 -0.13
C LEU A 295 -10.07 -9.23 -0.05
N LYS A 296 -11.00 -8.57 -0.75
CA LYS A 296 -12.37 -9.03 -0.86
C LYS A 296 -12.49 -9.86 -2.13
N TYR A 297 -12.91 -11.11 -1.99
CA TYR A 297 -13.31 -11.91 -3.13
C TYR A 297 -14.73 -11.52 -3.54
N ASN A 298 -14.90 -11.11 -4.80
CA ASN A 298 -16.24 -10.94 -5.36
C ASN A 298 -16.83 -12.34 -5.61
N ASP A 299 -17.78 -12.77 -4.77
CA ASP A 299 -18.48 -14.06 -4.86
C ASP A 299 -19.33 -14.24 -6.14
N ASN A 300 -19.31 -13.27 -7.07
CA ASN A 300 -20.09 -13.32 -8.31
C ASN A 300 -19.44 -14.15 -9.44
N ILE A 301 -18.30 -14.80 -9.19
CA ILE A 301 -17.73 -15.81 -10.09
C ILE A 301 -17.78 -17.16 -9.36
N THR A 302 -18.96 -17.73 -9.22
CA THR A 302 -19.10 -19.17 -8.98
C THR A 302 -18.79 -19.90 -10.28
N ASP A 303 -17.51 -20.06 -10.59
CA ASP A 303 -17.07 -21.20 -11.39
C ASP A 303 -16.71 -22.31 -10.39
N PRO A 304 -17.55 -23.35 -10.24
CA PRO A 304 -17.30 -24.44 -9.30
C PRO A 304 -16.04 -25.27 -9.61
N ASP A 305 -15.38 -25.04 -10.77
CA ASP A 305 -14.22 -25.80 -11.21
C ASP A 305 -12.86 -25.08 -11.06
N VAL A 306 -12.80 -23.86 -10.50
CA VAL A 306 -11.51 -23.21 -10.20
C VAL A 306 -10.99 -23.65 -8.83
N PRO A 307 -9.90 -24.44 -8.75
CA PRO A 307 -9.34 -24.84 -7.47
C PRO A 307 -8.79 -23.60 -6.75
N LEU A 308 -9.13 -23.43 -5.47
CA LEU A 308 -8.49 -22.42 -4.63
C LEU A 308 -6.96 -22.59 -4.70
N PRO A 309 -6.18 -21.49 -4.83
CA PRO A 309 -4.74 -21.57 -4.69
C PRO A 309 -4.40 -22.10 -3.29
N ASN A 310 -3.71 -23.24 -3.24
CA ASN A 310 -3.17 -23.72 -1.98
C ASN A 310 -2.19 -22.66 -1.43
N PRO A 311 -2.21 -22.37 -0.11
CA PRO A 311 -1.21 -21.53 0.51
C PRO A 311 0.18 -22.05 0.13
N VAL A 312 0.99 -21.20 -0.50
CA VAL A 312 2.39 -21.54 -0.82
C VAL A 312 3.10 -21.80 0.51
N PRO A 313 3.67 -22.99 0.74
CA PRO A 313 4.43 -23.25 1.94
C PRO A 313 5.63 -22.29 2.03
N ASP A 314 5.84 -21.74 3.23
CA ASP A 314 6.99 -20.92 3.57
C ASP A 314 8.31 -21.64 3.17
N PRO A 315 9.17 -21.02 2.34
CA PRO A 315 10.42 -21.63 1.89
C PRO A 315 11.41 -21.93 3.02
N ASP A 316 11.17 -21.42 4.24
CA ASP A 316 12.05 -21.60 5.40
C ASP A 316 11.59 -22.72 6.37
N ILE A 317 10.59 -23.53 6.03
CA ILE A 317 10.25 -24.74 6.80
C ILE A 317 10.97 -25.96 6.18
N PRO A 318 11.95 -26.57 6.87
CA PRO A 318 12.55 -27.81 6.40
C PRO A 318 11.49 -28.90 6.33
N LEU A 319 11.38 -29.55 5.17
CA LEU A 319 10.58 -30.76 5.01
C LEU A 319 10.94 -31.77 6.12
N PRO A 320 9.94 -32.38 6.81
CA PRO A 320 10.22 -33.49 7.70
C PRO A 320 10.91 -34.59 6.90
N GLY A 321 12.12 -34.95 7.30
CA GLY A 321 12.84 -36.07 6.71
C GLY A 321 12.02 -37.37 6.83
N PRO A 322 12.21 -38.34 5.93
CA PRO A 322 11.47 -39.60 5.96
C PRO A 322 11.64 -40.31 7.31
N VAL A 323 10.51 -40.66 7.92
CA VAL A 323 10.44 -41.46 9.14
C VAL A 323 11.00 -42.86 8.84
N PRO A 324 12.02 -43.35 9.56
CA PRO A 324 12.46 -44.73 9.43
C PRO A 324 11.40 -45.68 9.98
N GLU A 325 11.00 -46.65 9.17
CA GLU A 325 10.25 -47.84 9.60
C GLU A 325 11.11 -48.65 10.59
N ASP A 326 10.69 -48.75 11.85
CA ASP A 326 11.26 -49.70 12.81
C ASP A 326 10.28 -50.85 13.06
N THR A 327 10.51 -51.95 12.34
CA THR A 327 9.99 -53.26 12.66
C THR A 327 10.91 -53.94 13.68
N SER A 328 10.50 -54.04 14.95
CA SER A 328 10.41 -55.32 15.67
C SER A 328 10.24 -55.16 17.17
N SER A 329 9.30 -55.94 17.70
CA SER A 329 9.14 -56.21 19.12
C SER A 329 10.12 -57.31 19.58
N LYS A 330 10.73 -57.13 20.77
CA LYS A 330 10.74 -58.12 21.88
C LYS A 330 11.69 -57.74 23.04
N ASN A 331 11.06 -57.61 24.22
CA ASN A 331 11.45 -58.14 25.53
C ASN A 331 12.68 -57.64 26.33
N LYS A 332 12.31 -57.14 27.54
CA LYS A 332 12.77 -57.50 28.91
C LYS A 332 13.72 -56.57 29.68
N SER A 333 13.11 -55.98 30.72
CA SER A 333 13.54 -55.83 32.13
C SER A 333 14.89 -55.18 32.47
N GLY A 334 14.81 -54.07 33.20
CA GLY A 334 15.92 -53.52 33.99
C GLY A 334 15.46 -52.32 34.80
N LEU A 335 15.59 -52.41 36.12
CA LEU A 335 15.03 -51.53 37.15
C LEU A 335 16.13 -50.55 37.64
N VAL A 336 15.74 -49.44 38.31
CA VAL A 336 16.55 -48.57 39.21
C VAL A 336 17.33 -47.44 38.50
N LYS A 337 17.43 -46.15 38.91
CA LYS A 337 17.24 -45.40 40.18
C LYS A 337 16.96 -43.92 39.89
N ILE A 338 16.13 -43.29 40.72
CA ILE A 338 15.96 -41.84 40.84
C ILE A 338 17.14 -41.24 41.62
N ARG A 339 17.73 -40.14 41.12
CA ARG A 339 18.48 -39.13 41.88
C ARG A 339 18.41 -37.74 41.22
N THR A 340 17.62 -36.82 41.78
CA THR A 340 17.97 -35.39 41.92
C THR A 340 19.02 -35.27 43.05
N PRO A 341 19.82 -34.18 43.22
CA PRO A 341 19.50 -32.73 43.04
C PRO A 341 20.67 -31.97 42.32
N ILE A 342 20.77 -30.65 42.12
CA ILE A 342 20.78 -29.48 43.03
C ILE A 342 20.79 -28.18 42.17
N ASN A 343 20.09 -27.16 42.68
CA ASN A 343 20.14 -25.73 42.31
C ASN A 343 21.55 -25.11 42.40
N LEU A 344 21.92 -24.27 41.43
CA LEU A 344 22.92 -23.20 41.66
C LEU A 344 22.46 -21.90 41.01
N LYS A 345 22.06 -20.96 41.88
CA LYS A 345 22.07 -19.52 41.62
C LYS A 345 23.51 -19.07 41.35
N HIS A 346 23.69 -18.13 40.43
CA HIS A 346 24.54 -16.96 40.69
C HIS A 346 24.07 -15.77 39.86
N SER A 347 23.98 -14.64 40.55
CA SER A 347 23.78 -13.30 40.02
C SER A 347 25.12 -12.63 39.66
N LEU A 348 25.01 -11.62 38.80
CA LEU A 348 25.54 -10.25 38.96
C LEU A 348 26.81 -9.78 38.20
N TYR A 349 26.63 -8.61 37.59
CA TYR A 349 27.53 -7.53 37.16
C TYR A 349 28.67 -7.85 36.18
N ILE A 350 28.67 -7.18 35.01
CA ILE A 350 29.11 -5.77 34.85
C ILE A 350 28.14 -5.06 33.90
#